data_AF-A0AAN8L7Q6-F1
#
_entry.id   AF-A0AAN8L7Q6-F1
#
_cell.length_a   1.000
_cell.length_b   1.000
_cell.length_c   1.000
_cell.angle_alpha   90.00
_cell.angle_beta   90.00
_cell.angle_gamma   90.00
#
_symmetry.space_group_name_H-M   'P 1'
#
loop_
_entity.id
_entity.type
_entity.pdbx_description
1 polymer ?
#
loop_
_entity_poly.entity_id
_entity_poly.type
_entity_poly.pdbx_seq_one_letter_code
_entity_poly.pdbx_strand_id
1 'polypeptide(L)'
;MSKPMSVQGMSKMEEAKNVKDEDKLYLHEGILYSTIMSPPENLKGLKELEGRPDDILLVAYPKCGFNWMVAVLRKIMAAASGQQEVSQIPPLMEFFSPDMQKVVGEMPSPRLLGTHLHPDNIPGTFIAKKAKMLVVFRNPKDTVVSYYHFRTQTLFCLMPNPGIHFSQTS
;
A
#
# COMPACT_ATOMS: atom_id res chain seq x y z
N MET A 1 1.54 19.60 1.06
CA MET A 1 2.73 19.07 1.75
C MET A 1 2.74 17.56 1.62
N SER A 2 3.64 17.01 0.79
CA SER A 2 3.84 15.55 0.68
C SER A 2 4.48 15.03 1.96
N LYS A 3 3.84 14.09 2.65
CA LYS A 3 4.45 13.42 3.80
C LYS A 3 5.67 12.64 3.30
N PRO A 4 6.83 12.69 3.98
CA PRO A 4 7.99 11.90 3.60
C PRO A 4 7.64 10.42 3.60
N MET A 5 8.18 9.71 2.63
CA MET A 5 8.01 8.26 2.49
C MET A 5 8.65 7.55 3.68
N SER A 6 8.12 6.39 4.09
CA SER A 6 8.73 5.61 5.18
C SER A 6 10.14 5.16 4.78
N VAL A 7 11.04 5.02 5.77
CA VAL A 7 12.44 4.58 5.55
C VAL A 7 12.51 3.27 4.76
N GLN A 8 11.61 2.33 5.06
CA GLN A 8 11.49 1.07 4.34
C GLN A 8 10.96 1.21 2.90
N GLY A 9 10.15 2.24 2.62
CA GLY A 9 9.76 2.60 1.26
C GLY A 9 10.90 3.23 0.47
N MET A 10 11.77 4.00 1.14
CA MET A 10 12.96 4.60 0.52
C MET A 10 14.03 3.56 0.18
N SER A 11 14.31 2.59 1.05
CA SER A 11 15.29 1.52 0.77
C SER A 11 14.86 0.62 -0.39
N LYS A 12 13.58 0.21 -0.40
CA LYS A 12 12.98 -0.55 -1.51
C LYS A 12 13.03 0.22 -2.84
N MET A 13 12.87 1.55 -2.80
CA MET A 13 12.99 2.37 -4.00
C MET A 13 14.43 2.52 -4.50
N GLU A 14 15.44 2.44 -3.63
CA GLU A 14 16.84 2.36 -4.07
C GLU A 14 17.17 1.02 -4.72
N GLU A 15 16.66 -0.09 -4.16
CA GLU A 15 16.76 -1.41 -4.79
C GLU A 15 16.13 -1.40 -6.19
N ALA A 16 15.05 -0.65 -6.39
CA ALA A 16 14.39 -0.50 -7.69
C ALA A 16 15.21 0.16 -8.79
N LYS A 17 16.28 0.87 -8.46
CA LYS A 17 17.24 1.40 -9.44
C LYS A 17 18.06 0.30 -10.10
N ASN A 18 18.35 -0.75 -9.33
CA ASN A 18 19.31 -1.79 -9.69
C ASN A 18 18.64 -3.01 -10.36
N VAL A 19 17.30 -3.07 -10.33
CA VAL A 19 16.50 -4.10 -11.00
C VAL A 19 16.19 -3.65 -12.42
N LYS A 20 16.36 -4.55 -13.40
CA LYS A 20 16.00 -4.29 -14.80
C LYS A 20 14.51 -4.04 -14.93
N ASP A 21 14.10 -3.21 -15.88
CA ASP A 21 12.68 -2.85 -16.05
C ASP A 21 11.76 -4.07 -16.24
N GLU A 22 12.24 -5.10 -16.93
CA GLU A 22 11.56 -6.37 -17.16
C GLU A 22 11.32 -7.19 -15.88
N ASP A 23 12.16 -7.02 -14.86
CA ASP A 23 12.10 -7.76 -13.59
C ASP A 23 11.35 -6.99 -12.49
N LYS A 24 10.95 -5.73 -12.75
CA LYS A 24 10.24 -4.88 -11.76
C LYS A 24 8.82 -5.33 -11.47
N LEU A 25 8.22 -6.08 -12.39
CA LEU A 25 6.86 -6.57 -12.30
C LEU A 25 6.81 -8.08 -12.52
N TYR A 26 5.87 -8.76 -11.88
CA TYR A 26 5.55 -10.15 -12.14
C TYR A 26 4.04 -10.36 -12.19
N LEU A 27 3.62 -11.41 -12.90
CA LEU A 27 2.22 -11.78 -13.02
C LEU A 27 1.84 -12.72 -11.87
N HIS A 28 0.77 -12.39 -11.16
CA HIS A 28 0.15 -13.26 -10.16
C HIS A 28 -1.36 -13.29 -10.41
N GLU A 29 -1.88 -14.48 -10.73
CA GLU A 29 -3.32 -14.68 -11.01
C GLU A 29 -3.85 -13.69 -12.08
N GLY A 30 -3.05 -13.42 -13.11
CA GLY A 30 -3.41 -12.51 -14.21
C GLY A 30 -3.22 -11.01 -13.94
N ILE A 31 -2.74 -10.64 -12.74
CA ILE A 31 -2.55 -9.24 -12.33
C ILE A 31 -1.05 -8.94 -12.16
N LEU A 32 -0.62 -7.75 -12.59
CA LEU A 32 0.77 -7.30 -12.45
C LEU A 32 1.02 -6.72 -11.06
N TYR A 33 2.03 -7.27 -10.38
CA TYR A 33 2.50 -6.83 -9.07
C TYR A 33 3.94 -6.34 -9.14
N SER A 34 4.32 -5.44 -8.24
CA SER A 34 5.70 -4.99 -8.11
C SER A 34 6.53 -6.04 -7.35
N THR A 35 7.60 -6.51 -7.98
CA THR A 35 8.57 -7.43 -7.36
C THR A 35 9.18 -6.85 -6.10
N ILE A 36 9.24 -5.52 -5.98
CA ILE A 36 9.97 -4.83 -4.92
C ILE A 36 9.03 -4.47 -3.76
N MET A 37 7.87 -3.90 -4.09
CA MET A 37 6.91 -3.50 -3.06
C MET A 37 6.17 -4.71 -2.48
N SER A 38 5.77 -5.64 -3.33
CA SER A 38 4.96 -6.81 -3.02
C SER A 38 5.58 -8.07 -3.65
N PRO A 39 6.76 -8.51 -3.20
CA PRO A 39 7.40 -9.70 -3.75
C PRO A 39 6.53 -10.96 -3.55
N PRO A 40 6.73 -12.02 -4.35
CA PRO A 40 5.87 -13.21 -4.33
C PRO A 40 5.72 -13.87 -2.95
N GLU A 41 6.76 -13.84 -2.11
CA GLU A 41 6.74 -14.35 -0.74
C GLU A 41 5.76 -13.59 0.17
N ASN A 42 5.59 -12.28 -0.02
CA ASN A 42 4.60 -11.51 0.73
C ASN A 42 3.19 -11.99 0.40
N LEU A 43 2.87 -12.16 -0.89
CA LEU A 43 1.55 -12.62 -1.32
C LEU A 43 1.27 -14.07 -0.88
N LYS A 44 2.30 -14.93 -0.88
CA LYS A 44 2.19 -16.30 -0.37
C LYS A 44 1.89 -16.33 1.12
N GLY A 45 2.66 -15.61 1.94
CA GLY A 45 2.46 -15.54 3.38
C GLY A 45 1.12 -14.91 3.76
N LEU A 46 0.61 -13.97 2.94
CA LEU A 46 -0.65 -13.30 3.23
C LEU A 46 -1.85 -14.25 3.31
N LYS A 47 -1.78 -15.42 2.65
CA LYS A 47 -2.81 -16.47 2.74
C LYS A 47 -2.94 -17.04 4.16
N GLU A 48 -1.91 -16.93 4.99
CA GLU A 48 -1.88 -17.37 6.39
C GLU A 48 -2.44 -16.31 7.35
N LEU A 49 -2.56 -15.05 6.92
CA LEU A 49 -3.12 -13.99 7.75
C LEU A 49 -4.65 -14.15 7.88
N GLU A 50 -5.09 -14.55 9.06
CA GLU A 50 -6.51 -14.71 9.35
C GLU A 50 -7.19 -13.38 9.66
N GLY A 51 -8.33 -13.13 9.00
CA GLY A 51 -9.24 -12.05 9.35
C GLY A 51 -9.96 -12.30 10.68
N ARG A 52 -10.35 -11.22 11.36
CA ARG A 52 -11.14 -11.22 12.60
C ARG A 52 -12.46 -10.47 12.40
N PRO A 53 -13.52 -10.78 13.18
CA PRO A 53 -14.83 -10.13 13.03
C PRO A 53 -14.82 -8.61 13.26
N ASP A 54 -13.85 -8.12 14.03
CA ASP A 54 -13.70 -6.71 14.38
C ASP A 54 -12.61 -5.98 13.58
N ASP A 55 -11.97 -6.66 12.63
CA ASP A 55 -11.04 -6.03 11.70
C ASP A 55 -11.77 -5.04 10.78
N ILE A 56 -11.06 -3.95 10.46
CA ILE A 56 -11.47 -2.96 9.47
C ILE A 56 -10.49 -3.06 8.30
N LEU A 57 -11.00 -3.46 7.14
CA LEU A 57 -10.22 -3.63 5.92
C LEU A 57 -10.52 -2.49 4.93
N LEU A 58 -9.53 -1.62 4.70
CA LEU A 58 -9.59 -0.56 3.69
C LEU A 58 -9.14 -1.10 2.34
N VAL A 59 -10.04 -1.20 1.37
CA VAL A 59 -9.74 -1.64 0.01
C VAL A 59 -9.74 -0.43 -0.92
N ALA A 60 -8.69 -0.25 -1.71
CA ALA A 60 -8.67 0.78 -2.73
C ALA A 60 -7.77 0.36 -3.88
N TYR A 61 -8.05 0.77 -5.11
CA TYR A 61 -7.04 0.67 -6.17
C TYR A 61 -5.86 1.62 -5.87
N PRO A 62 -4.61 1.30 -6.26
CA PRO A 62 -3.47 2.19 -6.06
C PRO A 62 -3.78 3.61 -6.53
N LYS A 63 -3.50 4.60 -5.68
CA LYS A 63 -3.71 6.04 -5.94
C LYS A 63 -5.17 6.54 -5.93
N CYS A 64 -6.12 5.74 -5.45
CA CYS A 64 -7.51 6.15 -5.19
C CYS A 64 -7.71 6.87 -3.83
N GLY A 65 -6.66 7.41 -3.21
CA GLY A 65 -6.79 8.15 -1.94
C GLY A 65 -6.62 7.32 -0.67
N PHE A 66 -6.01 6.13 -0.77
CA PHE A 66 -5.76 5.21 0.36
C PHE A 66 -5.18 5.90 1.61
N ASN A 67 -4.08 6.66 1.47
CA ASN A 67 -3.43 7.33 2.59
C ASN A 67 -4.33 8.35 3.32
N TRP A 68 -5.20 9.04 2.58
CA TRP A 68 -6.14 9.98 3.17
C TRP A 68 -7.19 9.23 4.00
N MET A 69 -7.72 8.13 3.45
CA MET A 69 -8.70 7.30 4.15
C MET A 69 -8.12 6.57 5.37
N VAL A 70 -6.85 6.15 5.33
CA VAL A 70 -6.15 5.63 6.53
C VAL A 70 -6.15 6.68 7.64
N ALA A 71 -5.83 7.94 7.33
CA ALA A 71 -5.81 9.00 8.34
C ALA A 71 -7.20 9.28 8.92
N VAL A 72 -8.25 9.25 8.09
CA VAL A 72 -9.64 9.39 8.53
C VAL A 72 -10.05 8.22 9.44
N LEU A 73 -9.81 6.98 9.02
CA LEU A 73 -10.15 5.78 9.78
C LEU A 73 -9.43 5.74 11.14
N ARG A 74 -8.14 6.08 11.17
CA ARG A 74 -7.38 6.17 12.44
C ARG A 74 -8.01 7.16 13.40
N LYS A 75 -8.43 8.34 12.93
CA LYS A 75 -9.10 9.35 13.77
C LYS A 75 -10.45 8.86 14.30
N ILE A 76 -11.23 8.17 13.45
CA ILE A 76 -12.52 7.60 13.86
C ILE A 76 -12.30 6.51 14.92
N MET A 77 -11.34 5.60 14.72
CA MET A 77 -11.01 4.55 15.69
C MET A 77 -10.52 5.13 17.01
N ALA A 78 -9.64 6.14 16.99
CA ALA A 78 -9.15 6.80 18.19
C ALA A 78 -10.30 7.45 18.99
N ALA A 79 -11.23 8.12 18.29
CA ALA A 79 -12.41 8.72 18.92
C ALA A 79 -13.37 7.68 19.50
N ALA A 80 -13.54 6.53 18.84
CA ALA A 80 -14.42 5.46 19.30
C ALA A 80 -13.84 4.68 20.50
N SER A 81 -12.53 4.45 20.52
CA SER A 81 -11.86 3.68 21.58
C SER A 81 -11.44 4.52 22.80
N GLY A 82 -11.47 5.85 22.70
CA GLY A 82 -10.93 6.74 23.73
C GLY A 82 -9.40 6.70 23.87
N GLN A 83 -8.71 5.98 22.98
CA GLN A 83 -7.25 5.82 22.96
C GLN A 83 -6.66 6.71 21.87
N GLN A 84 -5.65 7.52 22.21
CA GLN A 84 -4.94 8.35 21.23
C GLN A 84 -3.97 7.56 20.34
N GLU A 85 -3.50 6.40 20.79
CA GLU A 85 -2.47 5.62 20.10
C GLU A 85 -3.08 4.48 19.27
N VAL A 86 -3.51 4.81 18.06
CA VAL A 86 -3.76 3.79 17.02
C VAL A 86 -2.42 3.44 16.37
N SER A 87 -2.18 2.15 16.09
CA SER A 87 -0.96 1.69 15.42
C SER A 87 -0.63 2.54 14.18
N GLN A 88 0.63 2.99 14.13
CA GLN A 88 1.12 3.79 13.01
C GLN A 88 1.63 2.95 11.83
N ILE A 89 1.66 1.62 11.96
CA ILE A 89 2.05 0.69 10.91
C ILE A 89 1.22 0.96 9.65
N PRO A 90 1.85 1.23 8.49
CA PRO A 90 1.13 1.38 7.22
C PRO A 90 0.29 0.14 6.95
N PRO A 91 -1.04 0.24 6.74
CA PRO A 91 -1.89 -0.93 6.80
C PRO A 91 -1.87 -1.80 5.53
N LEU A 92 -0.91 -1.65 4.61
CA LEU A 92 -0.90 -2.36 3.32
C LEU A 92 -0.37 -3.78 3.44
N MET A 93 -1.27 -4.76 3.46
CA MET A 93 -0.94 -6.14 3.78
C MET A 93 -0.03 -6.81 2.75
N GLU A 94 -0.21 -6.51 1.46
CA GLU A 94 0.64 -7.01 0.38
C GLU A 94 2.10 -6.53 0.46
N PHE A 95 2.38 -5.50 1.27
CA PHE A 95 3.74 -4.97 1.45
C PHE A 95 4.44 -5.54 2.70
N PHE A 96 3.71 -6.24 3.55
CA PHE A 96 4.28 -6.86 4.75
C PHE A 96 5.14 -8.05 4.37
N SER A 97 6.39 -8.04 4.83
CA SER A 97 7.22 -9.24 4.84
C SER A 97 6.56 -10.33 5.70
N PRO A 98 6.89 -11.62 5.49
CA PRO A 98 6.35 -12.71 6.31
C PRO A 98 6.48 -12.47 7.83
N ASP A 99 7.58 -11.85 8.28
CA ASP A 99 7.77 -11.50 9.69
C ASP A 99 6.80 -10.40 10.15
N MET A 100 6.57 -9.36 9.34
CA MET A 100 5.59 -8.32 9.65
C MET A 100 4.17 -8.86 9.67
N GLN A 101 3.86 -9.86 8.84
CA GLN A 101 2.54 -10.53 8.85
C GLN A 101 2.30 -11.26 10.18
N LYS A 102 3.33 -11.90 10.75
CA LYS A 102 3.25 -12.50 12.10
C LYS A 102 3.00 -11.45 13.17
N VAL A 103 3.75 -10.35 13.14
CA VAL A 103 3.56 -9.22 14.09
C VAL A 103 2.13 -8.69 14.02
N VAL A 104 1.59 -8.47 12.81
CA VAL A 104 0.20 -8.02 12.60
C VAL A 104 -0.82 -9.09 13.03
N GLY A 105 -0.47 -10.37 12.92
CA GLY A 105 -1.23 -11.50 13.43
C GLY A 105 -1.36 -11.50 14.95
N GLU A 106 -0.37 -11.00 15.68
CA GLU A 106 -0.33 -10.92 17.15
C GLU A 106 -0.90 -9.61 17.72
N MET A 107 -1.08 -8.59 16.88
CA MET A 107 -1.61 -7.29 17.32
C MET A 107 -3.00 -7.41 17.98
N PRO A 108 -3.28 -6.56 19.00
CA PRO A 108 -4.59 -6.50 19.61
C PRO A 108 -5.64 -5.99 18.63
N SER A 109 -6.87 -6.42 18.89
CA SER A 109 -8.08 -6.08 18.15
C SER A 109 -8.68 -4.76 18.68
N PRO A 110 -9.30 -3.89 17.84
CA PRO A 110 -9.51 -4.04 16.40
C PRO A 110 -8.30 -3.60 15.55
N ARG A 111 -8.01 -4.33 14.47
CA ARG A 111 -6.92 -3.99 13.54
C ARG A 111 -7.44 -3.16 12.37
N LEU A 112 -6.68 -2.11 12.01
CA LEU A 112 -6.85 -1.40 10.74
C LEU A 112 -5.89 -2.00 9.71
N LEU A 113 -6.44 -2.73 8.77
CA LEU A 113 -5.73 -3.32 7.65
C LEU A 113 -6.20 -2.67 6.34
N GLY A 114 -5.44 -2.83 5.28
CA GLY A 114 -5.78 -2.31 3.98
C GLY A 114 -5.04 -3.00 2.86
N THR A 115 -5.58 -2.88 1.66
CA THR A 115 -5.09 -3.62 0.51
C THR A 115 -5.45 -2.99 -0.82
N HIS A 116 -4.58 -3.21 -1.79
CA HIS A 116 -4.78 -2.97 -3.22
C HIS A 116 -5.09 -4.25 -4.00
N LEU A 117 -5.24 -5.39 -3.32
CA LEU A 117 -5.52 -6.67 -3.96
C LEU A 117 -6.86 -6.65 -4.70
N HIS A 118 -6.90 -7.42 -5.79
CA HIS A 118 -8.15 -7.78 -6.42
C HIS A 118 -9.01 -8.58 -5.42
N PRO A 119 -10.35 -8.41 -5.42
CA PRO A 119 -11.23 -9.09 -4.48
C PRO A 119 -11.00 -10.60 -4.35
N ASP A 120 -10.72 -11.27 -5.48
CA ASP A 120 -10.47 -12.71 -5.52
C ASP A 120 -9.17 -13.15 -4.81
N ASN A 121 -8.23 -12.21 -4.64
CA ASN A 121 -6.91 -12.47 -4.05
C ASN A 121 -6.87 -12.09 -2.56
N ILE A 122 -7.94 -11.47 -2.03
CA ILE A 122 -8.06 -11.18 -0.60
C ILE A 122 -8.27 -12.50 0.15
N PRO A 123 -7.56 -12.76 1.27
CA PRO A 123 -7.75 -14.01 2.00
C PRO A 123 -9.22 -14.23 2.39
N GLY A 124 -9.78 -15.37 1.99
CA GLY A 124 -11.20 -15.67 2.17
C GLY A 124 -11.67 -15.66 3.64
N THR A 125 -10.73 -15.76 4.58
CA THR A 125 -10.98 -15.66 6.03
C THR A 125 -11.62 -14.32 6.42
N PHE A 126 -11.24 -13.21 5.78
CA PHE A 126 -11.85 -11.89 6.03
C PHE A 126 -13.34 -11.87 5.69
N ILE A 127 -13.71 -12.51 4.57
CA ILE A 127 -15.11 -12.63 4.12
C ILE A 127 -15.85 -13.60 5.05
N ALA A 128 -15.27 -14.77 5.34
CA ALA A 128 -15.87 -15.79 6.20
C ALA A 128 -16.17 -15.27 7.62
N LYS A 129 -15.27 -14.44 8.17
CA LYS A 129 -15.41 -13.83 9.50
C LYS A 129 -16.23 -12.53 9.49
N LYS A 130 -16.70 -12.09 8.32
CA LYS A 130 -17.50 -10.87 8.12
C LYS A 130 -16.80 -9.60 8.63
N ALA A 131 -15.50 -9.49 8.37
CA ALA A 131 -14.74 -8.27 8.68
C ALA A 131 -15.35 -7.06 7.94
N LYS A 132 -15.24 -5.87 8.54
CA LYS A 132 -15.81 -4.64 7.94
C LYS A 132 -14.92 -4.18 6.79
N MET A 133 -15.46 -4.06 5.58
CA MET A 133 -14.71 -3.62 4.40
C MET A 133 -15.15 -2.23 3.95
N LEU A 134 -14.21 -1.30 3.83
CA LEU A 134 -14.44 0.02 3.23
C LEU A 134 -13.72 0.07 1.88
N VAL A 135 -14.50 0.11 0.79
CA VAL A 135 -13.96 0.16 -0.58
C VAL A 135 -13.96 1.59 -1.10
N VAL A 136 -12.82 2.06 -1.59
CA VAL A 136 -12.63 3.44 -2.08
C VAL A 136 -12.42 3.44 -3.59
N PHE A 137 -13.33 4.11 -4.28
CA PHE A 137 -13.24 4.34 -5.72
C PHE A 137 -12.88 5.80 -6.01
N ARG A 138 -12.14 6.00 -7.11
CA ARG A 138 -11.83 7.30 -7.67
C ARG A 138 -12.02 7.22 -9.18
N ASN A 139 -12.42 8.33 -9.80
CA ASN A 139 -12.52 8.43 -11.25
C ASN A 139 -11.22 7.90 -11.90
N PRO A 140 -11.30 6.93 -12.84
CA PRO A 140 -10.11 6.31 -13.42
C PRO A 140 -9.20 7.31 -14.14
N LYS A 141 -9.74 8.39 -14.72
CA LYS A 141 -8.94 9.44 -15.36
C LYS A 141 -8.01 10.13 -14.35
N ASP A 142 -8.53 10.47 -13.18
CA ASP A 142 -7.75 11.09 -12.10
C ASP A 142 -6.76 10.11 -11.48
N THR A 143 -7.17 8.85 -11.35
CA THR A 143 -6.34 7.78 -10.82
C THR A 143 -5.11 7.55 -11.71
N VAL A 144 -5.29 7.49 -13.03
CA VAL A 144 -4.18 7.32 -13.98
C VAL A 144 -3.21 8.48 -13.90
N VAL A 145 -3.68 9.73 -13.85
CA VAL A 145 -2.82 10.91 -13.69
C VAL A 145 -2.03 10.85 -12.38
N SER A 146 -2.70 10.50 -11.27
CA SER A 146 -2.04 10.35 -9.97
C SER A 146 -1.01 9.21 -9.96
N TYR A 147 -1.29 8.11 -10.66
CA TYR A 147 -0.39 6.98 -10.81
C TYR A 147 0.82 7.32 -11.68
N TYR A 148 0.60 8.05 -12.78
CA TYR A 148 1.69 8.56 -13.62
C TYR A 148 2.65 9.41 -12.80
N HIS A 149 2.15 10.42 -12.07
CA HIS A 149 3.01 11.26 -11.23
C HIS A 149 3.65 10.51 -10.08
N PHE A 150 2.97 9.54 -9.48
CA PHE A 150 3.58 8.70 -8.45
C PHE A 150 4.75 7.91 -9.00
N ARG A 151 4.57 7.24 -10.15
CA ARG A 151 5.64 6.49 -10.81
C ARG A 151 6.78 7.40 -11.25
N THR A 152 6.48 8.57 -11.82
CA THR A 152 7.54 9.50 -12.27
C THR A 152 8.23 10.19 -11.11
N GLN A 153 7.56 10.52 -10.00
CA GLN A 153 8.23 11.04 -8.80
C GLN A 153 9.05 9.97 -8.10
N THR A 154 8.55 8.72 -8.06
CA THR A 154 9.32 7.56 -7.64
C THR A 154 10.53 7.34 -8.55
N LEU A 155 10.46 7.65 -9.84
CA LEU A 155 11.59 7.63 -10.79
C LEU A 155 12.50 8.88 -10.69
N PHE A 156 11.93 10.05 -10.34
CA PHE A 156 12.64 11.33 -10.20
C PHE A 156 13.44 11.40 -8.90
N CYS A 157 12.98 10.70 -7.85
CA CYS A 157 13.78 10.46 -6.64
C CYS A 157 15.03 9.61 -6.92
N LEU A 158 15.13 9.03 -8.13
CA LEU A 158 16.19 8.11 -8.51
C LEU A 158 17.21 8.67 -9.50
N MET A 159 17.08 9.92 -9.95
CA MET A 159 18.12 10.60 -10.74
C MET A 159 18.49 11.93 -10.06
N PRO A 160 19.79 12.26 -9.90
CA PRO A 160 20.17 13.64 -9.68
C PRO A 160 19.65 14.44 -10.88
N ASN A 161 18.93 15.52 -10.59
CA ASN A 161 18.42 16.53 -11.50
C ASN A 161 19.05 16.44 -12.91
N PRO A 162 18.36 15.93 -13.95
CA PRO A 162 18.83 16.16 -15.29
C PRO A 162 18.63 17.66 -15.49
N GLY A 163 19.72 18.43 -15.46
CA GLY A 163 19.66 19.89 -15.58
C GLY A 163 18.88 20.26 -16.84
N ILE A 164 17.58 20.52 -16.68
CA ILE A 164 16.77 21.12 -17.73
C ILE A 164 17.10 22.60 -17.64
N HIS A 165 18.19 22.98 -18.31
CA HIS A 165 18.37 24.36 -18.73
C HIS A 165 17.23 24.66 -19.70
N PHE A 166 16.17 25.31 -19.20
CA PHE A 166 15.35 26.16 -20.04
C PHE A 166 16.27 27.28 -20.54
N SER A 167 16.81 27.12 -21.75
CA SER A 167 17.30 28.27 -22.52
C SER A 167 16.08 29.13 -22.83
N GLN A 168 15.82 30.13 -21.99
CA GLN A 168 15.03 31.27 -22.43
C GLN A 168 15.84 31.95 -23.53
N THR A 169 15.41 31.76 -24.77
CA THR A 169 15.78 32.66 -25.86
C THR A 169 14.63 33.65 -25.97
N SER A 170 14.92 34.89 -25.57
CA SER A 170 14.24 36.10 -26.00
C SER A 170 15.30 36.99 -26.65
#